data_AF-Q2GRB7-F1
#
_entry.id   AF-Q2GRB7-F1
#
_cell.length_a   1.000
_cell.length_b   1.000
_cell.length_c   1.000
_cell.angle_alpha   90.00
_cell.angle_beta   90.00
_cell.angle_gamma   90.00
#
_symmetry.space_group_name_H-M   'P 1'
#
loop_
_entity.id
_entity.type
_entity.pdbx_description
1 polymer ?
#
loop_
_entity_poly.entity_id
_entity_poly.type
_entity_poly.pdbx_seq_one_letter_code
_entity_poly.pdbx_strand_id
1 'polypeptide(L)'
;MSRLTLGGLTTLLSGIGAGPIPSIPGDYPVAHPLSRPIDIYCAYLADILARLAGCEAAVAYESLQVPGAPANGDLVLPVPRLRIKGKKSAEQCAELVAAFPKNHPLFREPGAVGIHLPFFFAPLSLPRLILPYIFQRQHSYGSDLDAGLRDHALPTQGRKKVVLEFSSPNIAKEFHTGHLRSTIIGAFIANLYKTMGWDVVKHGPKGLGVAVVRGRTGTTTYLLRDFAAILERDEKYAFDKMIYVVSTEQDLYFRRVFRTLELMGRSDLAVRLQHVNFGKVLGMYSRLGNVQLLSDILDQSREAMHGVMRQNEVKCSQVEDSDAVAEKCPDVTAMTLKTLEPSTILTYLCRLTHQLSSCYDVLQVVGTEGGRAVVLARAALDEGARLVLETGMRLLGLSPVESLPGNTQGSKSIPTFLNNWDPGFDVSQAVTPAEITRAIGGASPWKAPGEDLLPIGLLKACGAPLAEVLAVLATRCLELGWFPNRFKRAKTVVLPKPGKAPPVYQTPGGYTPIALLPTLGKVIESVVATKVTLAAEANGLLPDEQMGNRAHRSTELAVRLVVAQVQEAWRQKGAASLLQLDISGAFDTVNHTRLLATLREMGYPRWLVL
;
A
#
# COMPACT_ATOMS: atom_id res chain seq x y z
N MET A 1 -11.58 11.73 14.03
CA MET A 1 -11.08 12.43 15.23
C MET A 1 -10.24 11.45 16.04
N SER A 2 -9.11 11.89 16.61
CA SER A 2 -8.28 11.04 17.49
C SER A 2 -9.05 10.68 18.77
N ARG A 3 -8.88 9.46 19.28
CA ARG A 3 -9.35 9.05 20.63
C ARG A 3 -8.24 9.10 21.69
N LEU A 4 -6.99 9.41 21.29
CA LEU A 4 -5.87 9.65 22.19
C LEU A 4 -5.85 11.13 22.51
N THR A 5 -6.45 11.48 23.65
CA THR A 5 -6.23 12.74 24.36
C THR A 5 -5.01 12.59 25.28
N LEU A 6 -4.51 13.70 25.84
CA LEU A 6 -3.48 13.65 26.89
C LEU A 6 -3.92 12.79 28.08
N GLY A 7 -5.19 12.85 28.49
CA GLY A 7 -5.74 11.95 29.52
C GLY A 7 -5.69 10.47 29.12
N GLY A 8 -6.00 10.14 27.86
CA GLY A 8 -5.89 8.78 27.34
C GLY A 8 -4.45 8.25 27.34
N LEU A 9 -3.47 9.10 26.99
CA LEU A 9 -2.04 8.77 27.12
C LEU A 9 -1.64 8.55 28.57
N THR A 10 -2.04 9.42 29.50
CA THR A 10 -1.73 9.27 30.93
C THR A 10 -2.29 7.97 31.51
N THR A 11 -3.52 7.58 31.16
CA THR A 11 -4.10 6.29 31.57
C THR A 11 -3.29 5.09 31.02
N LEU A 12 -2.84 5.17 29.77
CA LEU A 12 -2.04 4.12 29.13
C LEU A 12 -0.65 4.00 29.79
N LEU A 13 0.01 5.14 30.05
CA LEU A 13 1.27 5.23 30.78
C LEU A 13 1.16 4.67 32.21
N SER A 14 0.08 4.99 32.94
CA SER A 14 -0.21 4.41 34.25
C SER A 14 -0.37 2.89 34.18
N GLY A 15 -0.98 2.36 33.12
CA GLY A 15 -1.11 0.92 32.85
C GLY A 15 0.21 0.18 32.58
N ILE A 16 1.31 0.91 32.34
CA ILE A 16 2.68 0.36 32.24
C ILE A 16 3.59 0.82 33.39
N GLY A 17 3.03 1.40 34.45
CA GLY A 17 3.78 1.85 35.64
C GLY A 17 4.51 3.19 35.48
N ALA A 18 4.28 3.92 34.39
CA ALA A 18 4.78 5.29 34.19
C ALA A 18 3.76 6.33 34.71
N GLY A 19 4.24 7.53 35.05
CA GLY A 19 3.42 8.63 35.56
C GLY A 19 2.73 9.47 34.48
N PRO A 20 2.33 10.71 34.80
CA PRO A 20 2.00 11.71 33.77
C PRO A 20 3.26 12.12 32.99
N ILE A 21 3.10 12.52 31.73
CA ILE A 21 4.21 13.02 30.90
C ILE A 21 4.75 14.32 31.53
N PRO A 22 6.08 14.45 31.76
CA PRO A 22 6.67 15.69 32.26
C PRO A 22 6.42 16.88 31.34
N SER A 23 6.06 18.03 31.91
CA SER A 23 5.96 19.29 31.17
C SER A 23 7.33 19.97 31.11
N ILE A 24 7.83 20.26 29.91
CA ILE A 24 9.11 20.93 29.69
C ILE A 24 8.86 22.45 29.61
N PRO A 25 9.43 23.27 30.52
CA PRO A 25 9.29 24.73 30.43
C PRO A 25 10.05 25.29 29.23
N GLY A 26 9.41 26.17 28.46
CA GLY A 26 9.97 26.88 27.31
C GLY A 26 8.90 27.63 26.53
N ASP A 27 9.31 28.57 25.68
CA ASP A 27 8.42 29.18 24.70
C ASP A 27 8.01 28.14 23.66
N TYR A 28 6.71 27.83 23.62
CA TYR A 28 6.08 26.76 22.82
C TYR A 28 6.48 25.31 23.20
N PRO A 29 5.59 24.32 22.98
CA PRO A 29 5.84 22.94 23.39
C PRO A 29 6.87 22.25 22.48
N VAL A 30 8.10 22.09 22.96
CA VAL A 30 9.20 21.41 22.23
C VAL A 30 8.91 19.90 22.01
N ALA A 31 7.95 19.35 22.76
CA ALA A 31 7.46 17.98 22.66
C ALA A 31 5.98 17.95 22.22
N HIS A 32 5.69 17.21 21.14
CA HIS A 32 4.34 16.98 20.63
C HIS A 32 3.92 15.49 20.78
N PRO A 33 3.72 14.97 22.01
CA PRO A 33 3.41 13.56 22.27
C PRO A 33 2.07 13.06 21.67
N LEU A 34 1.30 13.93 21.02
CA LEU A 34 0.07 13.60 20.30
C LEU A 34 0.25 13.45 18.77
N SER A 35 1.34 13.95 18.18
CA SER A 35 1.75 13.66 16.79
C SER A 35 2.97 12.72 16.75
N ARG A 36 3.94 12.89 17.67
CA ARG A 36 5.22 12.17 17.71
C ARG A 36 5.33 11.29 18.97
N PRO A 37 5.37 9.94 18.86
CA PRO A 37 5.46 9.05 20.02
C PRO A 37 6.77 9.22 20.80
N ILE A 38 7.89 9.38 20.08
CA ILE A 38 9.23 9.46 20.70
C ILE A 38 9.36 10.66 21.64
N ASP A 39 8.61 11.75 21.40
CA ASP A 39 8.58 12.94 22.25
C ASP A 39 8.11 12.61 23.69
N ILE A 40 7.35 11.51 23.89
CA ILE A 40 7.03 10.95 25.22
C ILE A 40 8.33 10.47 25.90
N TYR A 41 9.11 9.63 25.23
CA TYR A 41 10.39 9.14 25.74
C TYR A 41 11.41 10.27 25.91
N CYS A 42 11.50 11.20 24.95
CA CYS A 42 12.39 12.36 25.05
C CYS A 42 12.02 13.27 26.23
N ALA A 43 10.72 13.49 26.52
CA ALA A 43 10.29 14.29 27.68
C ALA A 43 10.59 13.61 29.01
N TYR A 44 10.32 12.30 29.12
CA TYR A 44 10.69 11.50 30.28
C TYR A 44 12.21 11.47 30.52
N LEU A 45 12.99 11.27 29.45
CA LEU A 45 14.44 11.20 29.52
C LEU A 45 15.05 12.58 29.83
N ALA A 46 14.51 13.66 29.27
CA ALA A 46 14.94 15.02 29.55
C ALA A 46 14.69 15.43 31.01
N ASP A 47 13.55 15.06 31.60
CA ASP A 47 13.27 15.29 33.03
C ASP A 47 14.19 14.47 33.95
N ILE A 48 14.42 13.19 33.65
CA ILE A 48 15.40 12.37 34.39
C ILE A 48 16.80 12.98 34.30
N LEU A 49 17.25 13.34 33.09
CA LEU A 49 18.56 13.95 32.87
C LEU A 49 18.69 15.32 33.55
N ALA A 50 17.66 16.16 33.51
CA ALA A 50 17.65 17.45 34.22
C ALA A 50 17.86 17.24 35.73
N ARG A 51 17.14 16.29 36.33
CA ARG A 51 17.23 15.97 37.76
C ARG A 51 18.57 15.33 38.15
N LEU A 52 19.19 14.52 37.29
CA LEU A 52 20.48 13.88 37.55
C LEU A 52 21.69 14.78 37.25
N ALA A 53 21.61 15.64 36.24
CA ALA A 53 22.71 16.47 35.77
C ALA A 53 22.70 17.90 36.33
N GLY A 54 21.59 18.35 36.92
CA GLY A 54 21.43 19.73 37.40
C GLY A 54 21.32 20.76 36.27
N CYS A 55 20.77 20.38 35.11
CA CYS A 55 20.56 21.24 33.95
C CYS A 55 19.07 21.48 33.66
N GLU A 56 18.75 22.48 32.85
CA GLU A 56 17.38 22.75 32.41
C GLU A 56 16.83 21.62 31.52
N ALA A 57 15.56 21.27 31.69
CA ALA A 57 14.91 20.20 30.93
C ALA A 57 14.88 20.47 29.41
N ALA A 58 14.76 21.73 28.99
CA ALA A 58 14.87 22.12 27.58
C ALA A 58 16.27 21.81 27.00
N VAL A 59 17.34 22.15 27.74
CA VAL A 59 18.73 21.85 27.34
C VAL A 59 19.00 20.34 27.30
N ALA A 60 18.41 19.58 28.23
CA ALA A 60 18.46 18.11 28.18
C ALA A 60 17.75 17.56 26.94
N TYR A 61 16.56 18.06 26.61
CA TYR A 61 15.78 17.66 25.43
C TYR A 61 16.50 17.97 24.11
N GLU A 62 17.03 19.19 23.91
CA GLU A 62 17.83 19.57 22.74
C GLU A 62 19.18 18.82 22.62
N SER A 63 19.61 18.16 23.70
CA SER A 63 20.83 17.35 23.73
C SER A 63 20.62 15.93 23.22
N LEU A 64 19.39 15.41 23.23
CA LEU A 64 19.06 14.07 22.75
C LEU A 64 19.12 13.98 21.22
N GLN A 65 19.55 12.83 20.72
CA GLN A 65 19.66 12.54 19.29
C GLN A 65 19.18 11.12 18.97
N VAL A 66 18.61 10.91 17.78
CA VAL A 66 18.39 9.55 17.25
C VAL A 66 19.70 9.07 16.60
N PRO A 67 20.31 7.96 17.05
CA PRO A 67 21.56 7.46 16.49
C PRO A 67 21.36 6.81 15.11
N GLY A 68 22.40 6.85 14.27
CA GLY A 68 22.35 6.35 12.89
C GLY A 68 22.24 4.81 12.74
N ALA A 69 22.49 4.05 13.80
CA ALA A 69 22.47 2.59 13.87
C ALA A 69 21.81 2.11 15.18
N PRO A 70 20.94 1.08 15.17
CA PRO A 70 20.21 0.63 16.38
C PRO A 70 21.09 0.14 17.53
N ALA A 71 22.25 -0.47 17.24
CA ALA A 71 23.21 -0.91 18.25
C ALA A 71 23.75 0.23 19.14
N ASN A 72 23.58 1.49 18.71
CA ASN A 72 23.96 2.69 19.47
C ASN A 72 22.77 3.32 20.22
N GLY A 73 21.70 2.56 20.48
CA GLY A 73 20.52 2.98 21.24
C GLY A 73 19.31 3.36 20.39
N ASP A 74 18.21 3.62 21.09
CA ASP A 74 17.01 4.25 20.52
C ASP A 74 17.14 5.78 20.49
N LEU A 75 17.70 6.31 21.59
CA LEU A 75 18.20 7.67 21.73
C LEU A 75 19.66 7.62 22.20
N VAL A 76 20.44 8.64 21.85
CA VAL A 76 21.80 8.84 22.35
C VAL A 76 21.95 10.27 22.86
N LEU A 77 22.64 10.42 23.99
CA LEU A 77 23.04 11.70 24.55
C LEU A 77 24.56 11.88 24.40
N PRO A 78 25.04 12.78 23.53
CA PRO A 78 26.40 13.27 23.58
C PRO A 78 26.54 14.20 24.79
N VAL A 79 27.09 13.70 25.89
CA VAL A 79 27.12 14.38 27.21
C VAL A 79 27.67 15.81 27.18
N PRO A 80 28.68 16.18 26.35
CA PRO A 80 29.10 17.58 26.20
C PRO A 80 27.99 18.58 25.83
N ARG A 81 26.89 18.13 25.18
CA ARG A 81 25.76 18.98 24.79
C ARG A 81 24.98 19.53 26.00
N LEU A 82 25.05 18.89 27.17
CA LEU A 82 24.47 19.38 28.42
C LEU A 82 25.17 20.64 28.98
N ARG A 83 26.33 21.04 28.44
CA ARG A 83 27.10 22.25 28.81
C ARG A 83 27.55 22.31 30.29
N ILE A 84 27.53 21.19 31.01
CA ILE A 84 27.95 21.07 32.41
C ILE A 84 29.45 21.37 32.54
N LYS A 85 29.79 22.42 33.31
CA LYS A 85 31.18 22.85 33.51
C LYS A 85 31.89 21.99 34.58
N GLY A 86 33.19 21.80 34.44
CA GLY A 86 34.09 21.41 35.54
C GLY A 86 34.42 19.91 35.73
N LYS A 87 33.77 18.98 35.02
CA LYS A 87 34.13 17.54 35.00
C LYS A 87 34.46 17.07 33.58
N LYS A 88 35.19 15.96 33.42
CA LYS A 88 35.41 15.36 32.09
C LYS A 88 34.16 14.59 31.67
N SER A 89 33.83 14.58 30.38
CA SER A 89 32.57 13.98 29.91
C SER A 89 32.48 12.46 30.11
N ALA A 90 33.61 11.74 30.16
CA ALA A 90 33.61 10.31 30.53
C ALA A 90 33.28 10.07 32.02
N GLU A 91 33.69 10.98 32.91
CA GLU A 91 33.34 10.94 34.34
C GLU A 91 31.84 11.25 34.51
N GLN A 92 31.33 12.25 33.78
CA GLN A 92 29.91 12.58 33.71
C GLN A 92 29.06 11.43 33.16
N CYS A 93 29.52 10.70 32.14
CA CYS A 93 28.86 9.47 31.67
C CYS A 93 28.72 8.43 32.80
N ALA A 94 29.80 8.18 33.54
CA ALA A 94 29.80 7.18 34.61
C ALA A 94 28.88 7.57 35.78
N GLU A 95 28.87 8.86 36.17
CA GLU A 95 27.95 9.39 37.19
C GLU A 95 26.47 9.26 36.75
N LEU A 96 26.16 9.62 35.51
CA LEU A 96 24.79 9.53 34.96
C LEU A 96 24.31 8.09 34.82
N VAL A 97 25.19 7.13 34.49
CA VAL A 97 24.88 5.69 34.52
C VAL A 97 24.60 5.22 35.95
N ALA A 98 25.50 5.52 36.89
CA ALA A 98 25.40 5.05 38.27
C ALA A 98 24.17 5.60 39.02
N ALA A 99 23.75 6.82 38.67
CA ALA A 99 22.57 7.48 39.25
C ALA A 99 21.26 7.24 38.47
N PHE A 100 21.28 6.49 37.36
CA PHE A 100 20.08 6.27 36.56
C PHE A 100 19.04 5.40 37.32
N PRO A 101 17.73 5.69 37.23
CA PRO A 101 16.70 4.89 37.89
C PRO A 101 16.70 3.42 37.41
N LYS A 102 17.02 2.50 38.33
CA LYS A 102 16.99 1.06 38.07
C LYS A 102 15.57 0.56 37.81
N ASN A 103 15.43 -0.41 36.91
CA ASN A 103 14.14 -0.97 36.49
C ASN A 103 13.10 0.08 36.04
N HIS A 104 13.51 1.17 35.38
CA HIS A 104 12.60 2.21 34.93
C HIS A 104 11.56 1.65 33.91
N PRO A 105 10.26 1.95 34.04
CA PRO A 105 9.20 1.34 33.20
C PRO A 105 9.34 1.63 31.70
N LEU A 106 10.08 2.68 31.31
CA LEU A 106 10.27 3.09 29.90
C LEU A 106 11.69 2.84 29.36
N PHE A 107 12.70 2.60 30.19
CA PHE A 107 14.12 2.55 29.77
C PHE A 107 14.84 1.34 30.36
N ARG A 108 15.73 0.73 29.58
CA ARG A 108 16.78 -0.16 30.12
C ARG A 108 17.84 0.70 30.83
N GLU A 109 18.62 0.10 31.72
CA GLU A 109 19.77 0.78 32.34
C GLU A 109 20.79 1.14 31.24
N PRO A 110 21.25 2.40 31.14
CA PRO A 110 22.10 2.85 30.04
C PRO A 110 23.56 2.43 30.22
N GLY A 111 24.26 2.19 29.12
CA GLY A 111 25.70 1.92 29.10
C GLY A 111 26.49 3.12 28.57
N ALA A 112 27.63 3.45 29.17
CA ALA A 112 28.49 4.53 28.68
C ALA A 112 29.38 4.07 27.51
N VAL A 113 29.35 4.81 26.39
CA VAL A 113 30.18 4.56 25.20
C VAL A 113 31.05 5.81 24.94
N GLY A 114 32.14 5.90 25.70
CA GLY A 114 33.04 7.07 25.70
C GLY A 114 32.34 8.32 26.24
N ILE A 115 32.14 9.33 25.39
CA ILE A 115 31.42 10.58 25.71
C ILE A 115 29.92 10.54 25.36
N HIS A 116 29.45 9.39 24.86
CA HIS A 116 28.06 9.18 24.48
C HIS A 116 27.38 8.23 25.47
N LEU A 117 26.13 8.55 25.80
CA LEU A 117 25.27 7.73 26.65
C LEU A 117 24.07 7.26 25.81
N PRO A 118 24.15 6.06 25.18
CA PRO A 118 23.03 5.41 24.54
C PRO A 118 21.97 4.95 25.54
N PHE A 119 20.71 5.16 25.19
CA PHE A 119 19.52 4.73 25.91
C PHE A 119 18.71 3.78 25.04
N PHE A 120 18.26 2.68 25.64
CA PHE A 120 17.39 1.69 24.99
C PHE A 120 16.03 1.68 25.67
N PHE A 121 14.96 1.58 24.90
CA PHE A 121 13.60 1.54 25.43
C PHE A 121 13.28 0.17 26.06
N ALA A 122 12.38 0.17 27.03
CA ALA A 122 11.96 -1.05 27.73
C ALA A 122 11.08 -1.92 26.78
N PRO A 123 11.52 -3.14 26.40
CA PRO A 123 10.91 -3.91 25.31
C PRO A 123 9.51 -4.45 25.65
N LEU A 124 9.16 -4.53 26.94
CA LEU A 124 7.81 -4.90 27.37
C LEU A 124 6.82 -3.72 27.33
N SER A 125 7.33 -2.50 27.31
CA SER A 125 6.55 -1.25 27.42
C SER A 125 6.39 -0.55 26.07
N LEU A 126 7.42 -0.57 25.23
CA LEU A 126 7.39 0.04 23.90
C LEU A 126 6.25 -0.52 23.02
N PRO A 127 6.06 -1.85 22.82
CA PRO A 127 4.91 -2.39 22.07
C PRO A 127 3.57 -1.98 22.68
N ARG A 128 3.47 -1.93 24.02
CA ARG A 128 2.24 -1.55 24.72
C ARG A 128 1.85 -0.09 24.50
N LEU A 129 2.83 0.81 24.36
CA LEU A 129 2.60 2.23 24.09
C LEU A 129 2.39 2.51 22.59
N ILE A 130 3.24 1.94 21.73
CA ILE A 130 3.29 2.28 20.30
C ILE A 130 2.18 1.60 19.47
N LEU A 131 1.82 0.34 19.76
CA LEU A 131 0.84 -0.38 18.93
C LEU A 131 -0.57 0.21 19.04
N PRO A 132 -1.11 0.58 20.23
CA PRO A 132 -2.37 1.32 20.32
C PRO A 132 -2.28 2.70 19.63
N TYR A 133 -1.12 3.37 19.72
CA TYR A 133 -0.88 4.67 19.09
C TYR A 133 -0.95 4.60 17.56
N ILE A 134 -0.42 3.53 16.96
CA ILE A 134 -0.51 3.22 15.52
C ILE A 134 -1.95 2.81 15.16
N PHE A 135 -2.51 1.77 15.80
CA PHE A 135 -3.83 1.22 15.44
C PHE A 135 -4.97 2.23 15.54
N GLN A 136 -4.87 3.20 16.44
CA GLN A 136 -5.90 4.21 16.60
C GLN A 136 -5.73 5.40 15.62
N ARG A 137 -4.57 5.53 14.97
CA ARG A 137 -4.32 6.55 13.93
C ARG A 137 -4.40 5.99 12.51
N GLN A 138 -4.13 4.70 12.29
CA GLN A 138 -4.18 4.04 10.99
C GLN A 138 -3.36 4.87 9.96
N HIS A 139 -3.96 5.21 8.82
CA HIS A 139 -3.42 6.07 7.76
C HIS A 139 -3.03 7.51 8.18
N SER A 140 -3.25 7.92 9.43
CA SER A 140 -2.79 9.20 10.00
C SER A 140 -1.60 9.07 10.96
N TYR A 141 -1.05 7.86 11.16
CA TYR A 141 0.23 7.71 11.86
C TYR A 141 1.35 8.39 11.07
N GLY A 142 2.26 9.09 11.75
CA GLY A 142 3.29 9.91 11.10
C GLY A 142 2.79 11.19 10.41
N SER A 143 1.49 11.52 10.52
CA SER A 143 0.98 12.85 10.15
C SER A 143 1.03 13.81 11.33
N ASP A 144 1.48 15.04 11.09
CA ASP A 144 1.41 16.16 12.03
C ASP A 144 0.59 17.28 11.39
N LEU A 145 -0.68 17.40 11.78
CA LEU A 145 -1.58 18.41 11.24
C LEU A 145 -1.34 19.79 11.85
N ASP A 146 -0.68 19.86 13.01
CA ASP A 146 -0.44 21.10 13.74
C ASP A 146 0.71 21.89 13.09
N ALA A 147 1.69 21.19 12.49
CA ALA A 147 2.72 21.78 11.62
C ALA A 147 2.13 22.67 10.50
N GLY A 148 0.90 22.39 10.06
CA GLY A 148 0.15 23.14 9.07
C GLY A 148 -0.73 24.28 9.59
N LEU A 149 -0.87 24.49 10.91
CA LEU A 149 -1.63 25.62 11.47
C LEU A 149 -0.87 26.94 11.31
N ARG A 150 -1.58 28.08 11.14
CA ARG A 150 -0.91 29.40 11.10
C ARG A 150 -0.41 29.85 12.47
N ASP A 151 -1.22 29.64 13.51
CA ASP A 151 -0.88 29.77 14.92
C ASP A 151 -1.32 28.49 15.63
N HIS A 152 -0.46 27.91 16.47
CA HIS A 152 -0.76 26.68 17.20
C HIS A 152 -1.53 26.96 18.51
N ALA A 153 -1.47 28.21 19.02
CA ALA A 153 -2.28 28.64 20.16
C ALA A 153 -3.74 28.97 19.74
N LEU A 154 -3.96 29.34 18.46
CA LEU A 154 -5.27 29.66 17.90
C LEU A 154 -5.56 28.87 16.61
N PRO A 155 -5.94 27.57 16.71
CA PRO A 155 -6.24 26.72 15.55
C PRO A 155 -7.35 27.22 14.61
N THR A 156 -8.12 28.23 15.04
CA THR A 156 -9.18 28.89 14.27
C THR A 156 -8.66 29.87 13.21
N GLN A 157 -7.38 30.28 13.25
CA GLN A 157 -6.78 31.16 12.22
C GLN A 157 -6.50 30.45 10.88
N GLY A 158 -6.79 29.16 10.76
CA GLY A 158 -6.66 28.39 9.53
C GLY A 158 -5.25 27.86 9.28
N ARG A 159 -5.04 27.36 8.05
CA ARG A 159 -3.87 26.58 7.66
C ARG A 159 -2.90 27.37 6.80
N LYS A 160 -1.60 27.08 6.96
CA LYS A 160 -0.51 27.55 6.10
C LYS A 160 -0.70 26.99 4.69
N LYS A 161 -0.43 27.79 3.66
CA LYS A 161 -0.65 27.42 2.25
C LYS A 161 0.66 27.36 1.47
N VAL A 162 0.83 26.29 0.70
CA VAL A 162 2.00 26.06 -0.16
C VAL A 162 1.58 25.90 -1.63
N VAL A 163 2.27 26.61 -2.50
CA VAL A 163 2.15 26.45 -3.96
C VAL A 163 3.36 25.66 -4.44
N LEU A 164 3.11 24.54 -5.14
CA LEU A 164 4.11 23.59 -5.60
C LEU A 164 4.16 23.50 -7.11
N GLU A 165 5.36 23.57 -7.67
CA GLU A 165 5.56 23.77 -9.10
C GLU A 165 6.47 22.69 -9.69
N PHE A 166 5.89 21.83 -10.53
CA PHE A 166 6.51 20.56 -10.92
C PHE A 166 5.94 19.92 -12.20
N SER A 167 6.57 18.84 -12.66
CA SER A 167 6.31 18.14 -13.93
C SER A 167 6.57 19.04 -15.15
N SER A 168 5.61 19.90 -15.50
CA SER A 168 5.75 21.07 -16.37
C SER A 168 6.55 20.82 -17.66
N PRO A 169 6.08 19.88 -18.52
CA PRO A 169 6.67 19.65 -19.82
C PRO A 169 6.44 20.84 -20.77
N ASN A 170 7.27 20.95 -21.80
CA ASN A 170 6.93 21.78 -22.94
C ASN A 170 5.89 21.03 -23.78
N ILE A 171 4.68 21.60 -23.92
CA ILE A 171 3.55 20.99 -24.64
C ILE A 171 3.90 20.62 -26.10
N ALA A 172 4.85 21.31 -26.72
CA ALA A 172 5.36 21.00 -28.06
C ALA A 172 6.44 19.89 -28.09
N LYS A 173 6.57 19.07 -27.03
CA LYS A 173 7.52 17.95 -26.93
C LYS A 173 6.95 16.79 -26.10
N GLU A 174 7.31 15.58 -26.48
CA GLU A 174 6.87 14.35 -25.81
C GLU A 174 7.44 14.18 -24.40
N PHE A 175 6.72 13.41 -23.59
CA PHE A 175 6.96 13.28 -22.15
C PHE A 175 8.04 12.25 -21.81
N HIS A 176 9.30 12.58 -22.14
CA HIS A 176 10.46 11.75 -21.82
C HIS A 176 10.83 11.77 -20.31
N THR A 177 11.62 10.79 -19.86
CA THR A 177 11.98 10.50 -18.46
C THR A 177 12.65 11.64 -17.67
N GLY A 178 13.09 12.71 -18.34
CA GLY A 178 13.53 13.94 -17.67
C GLY A 178 12.39 14.66 -16.93
N HIS A 179 11.16 14.54 -17.43
CA HIS A 179 9.96 15.09 -16.77
C HIS A 179 9.48 14.20 -15.60
N LEU A 180 9.73 12.88 -15.66
CA LEU A 180 9.37 11.93 -14.61
C LEU A 180 9.91 12.35 -13.24
N ARG A 181 11.19 12.73 -13.16
CA ARG A 181 11.82 13.15 -11.89
C ARG A 181 11.10 14.34 -11.24
N SER A 182 10.83 15.41 -11.99
CA SER A 182 10.05 16.54 -11.46
C SER A 182 8.63 16.11 -11.08
N THR A 183 8.02 15.22 -11.86
CA THR A 183 6.65 14.72 -11.62
C THR A 183 6.55 13.95 -10.31
N ILE A 184 7.44 12.98 -10.07
CA ILE A 184 7.46 12.18 -8.84
C ILE A 184 7.87 13.04 -7.64
N ILE A 185 8.97 13.81 -7.73
CA ILE A 185 9.46 14.60 -6.58
C ILE A 185 8.45 15.70 -6.20
N GLY A 186 7.80 16.34 -7.17
CA GLY A 186 6.76 17.33 -6.89
C GLY A 186 5.47 16.73 -6.35
N ALA A 187 5.07 15.52 -6.80
CA ALA A 187 3.96 14.78 -6.22
C ALA A 187 4.27 14.33 -4.77
N PHE A 188 5.49 13.86 -4.52
CA PHE A 188 6.02 13.53 -3.20
C PHE A 188 5.93 14.72 -2.23
N ILE A 189 6.49 15.88 -2.61
CA ILE A 189 6.46 17.08 -1.75
C ILE A 189 5.01 17.56 -1.55
N ALA A 190 4.14 17.46 -2.57
CA ALA A 190 2.72 17.79 -2.44
C ALA A 190 1.96 16.85 -1.47
N ASN A 191 2.29 15.55 -1.47
CA ASN A 191 1.73 14.59 -0.53
C ASN A 191 2.26 14.85 0.89
N LEU A 192 3.56 15.04 1.05
CA LEU A 192 4.21 15.36 2.33
C LEU A 192 3.60 16.60 3.00
N TYR A 193 3.52 17.73 2.28
CA TYR A 193 2.95 18.97 2.84
C TYR A 193 1.46 18.82 3.20
N LYS A 194 0.67 18.11 2.37
CA LYS A 194 -0.74 17.83 2.66
C LYS A 194 -0.91 16.93 3.89
N THR A 195 -0.06 15.91 4.06
CA THR A 195 -0.02 15.05 5.24
C THR A 195 0.39 15.84 6.50
N MET A 196 1.25 16.84 6.35
CA MET A 196 1.60 17.79 7.42
C MET A 196 0.59 18.93 7.60
N GLY A 197 -0.64 18.77 7.08
CA GLY A 197 -1.77 19.67 7.33
C GLY A 197 -1.84 20.93 6.48
N TRP A 198 -0.91 21.18 5.55
CA TRP A 198 -0.91 22.39 4.71
C TRP A 198 -1.93 22.31 3.57
N ASP A 199 -2.44 23.48 3.16
CA ASP A 199 -3.20 23.62 1.90
C ASP A 199 -2.25 23.59 0.71
N VAL A 200 -2.53 22.78 -0.32
CA VAL A 200 -1.60 22.53 -1.45
C VAL A 200 -2.23 22.86 -2.82
N VAL A 201 -1.56 23.70 -3.61
CA VAL A 201 -1.94 24.08 -4.99
C VAL A 201 -0.79 23.78 -5.97
N LYS A 202 -1.08 23.43 -7.24
CA LYS A 202 -0.10 22.93 -8.24
C LYS A 202 -0.04 23.78 -9.52
N HIS A 203 1.17 24.11 -10.03
CA HIS A 203 1.34 24.85 -11.31
C HIS A 203 2.70 24.56 -12.03
N GLY A 204 3.09 25.35 -13.06
CA GLY A 204 4.27 25.08 -13.91
C GLY A 204 5.07 26.30 -14.49
N PRO A 205 6.43 26.27 -14.57
CA PRO A 205 7.29 27.44 -14.81
C PRO A 205 8.11 27.39 -16.14
N LYS A 206 9.11 28.27 -16.32
CA LYS A 206 10.54 27.83 -16.31
C LYS A 206 11.58 28.91 -16.59
N GLY A 207 12.42 29.17 -15.58
CA GLY A 207 13.92 29.26 -15.70
C GLY A 207 15.72 31.65 -15.85
N LEU A 208 17.05 31.87 -16.20
CA LEU A 208 18.22 31.24 -16.88
C LEU A 208 19.52 31.98 -16.40
N GLY A 209 20.58 32.10 -17.23
CA GLY A 209 21.81 32.88 -16.95
C GLY A 209 21.61 34.41 -16.88
N VAL A 210 22.46 35.24 -17.50
CA VAL A 210 22.22 36.70 -17.55
C VAL A 210 20.88 37.01 -18.27
N ALA A 211 20.16 38.03 -17.82
CA ALA A 211 18.70 38.09 -17.89
C ALA A 211 18.11 39.09 -18.90
N VAL A 212 17.76 38.62 -20.10
CA VAL A 212 16.81 39.34 -20.97
C VAL A 212 15.42 39.21 -20.35
N VAL A 213 14.88 40.32 -19.82
CA VAL A 213 13.51 40.37 -19.27
C VAL A 213 12.48 40.49 -20.40
N ARG A 214 12.76 41.35 -21.39
CA ARG A 214 11.90 41.63 -22.55
C ARG A 214 12.73 41.67 -23.83
N GLY A 215 12.23 41.10 -24.92
CA GLY A 215 12.91 41.12 -26.22
C GLY A 215 12.92 42.52 -26.86
N ARG A 216 13.85 42.77 -27.80
CA ARG A 216 13.94 44.06 -28.55
C ARG A 216 12.64 44.40 -29.29
N THR A 217 11.85 43.41 -29.68
CA THR A 217 10.51 43.56 -30.30
C THR A 217 9.36 43.65 -29.29
N GLY A 218 9.64 43.90 -28.00
CA GLY A 218 8.64 44.02 -26.95
C GLY A 218 8.08 42.69 -26.41
N THR A 219 8.51 41.55 -26.95
CA THR A 219 8.06 40.19 -26.59
C THR A 219 8.45 39.78 -25.17
N THR A 220 7.59 39.01 -24.49
CA THR A 220 7.83 38.56 -23.11
C THR A 220 8.72 37.31 -23.08
N THR A 221 9.78 37.34 -22.27
CA THR A 221 10.60 36.15 -22.01
C THR A 221 10.00 35.28 -20.92
N TYR A 222 10.49 34.05 -20.76
CA TYR A 222 10.08 33.18 -19.66
C TYR A 222 10.32 33.83 -18.28
N LEU A 223 11.38 34.62 -18.11
CA LEU A 223 11.69 35.29 -16.84
C LEU A 223 10.61 36.29 -16.44
N LEU A 224 10.17 37.12 -17.38
CA LEU A 224 9.10 38.09 -17.14
C LEU A 224 7.77 37.39 -16.85
N ARG A 225 7.53 36.21 -17.45
CA ARG A 225 6.38 35.37 -17.13
C ARG A 225 6.50 34.72 -15.75
N ASP A 226 7.68 34.26 -15.36
CA ASP A 226 7.92 33.71 -14.02
C ASP A 226 7.76 34.80 -12.94
N PHE A 227 8.22 36.04 -13.15
CA PHE A 227 7.95 37.15 -12.22
C PHE A 227 6.48 37.53 -12.16
N ALA A 228 5.81 37.66 -13.31
CA ALA A 228 4.37 37.93 -13.36
C ALA A 228 3.60 36.82 -12.63
N ALA A 229 3.98 35.55 -12.82
CA ALA A 229 3.39 34.41 -12.13
C ALA A 229 3.69 34.42 -10.62
N ILE A 230 4.89 34.79 -10.17
CA ILE A 230 5.19 34.92 -8.73
C ILE A 230 4.32 36.00 -8.08
N LEU A 231 4.20 37.17 -8.71
CA LEU A 231 3.39 38.27 -8.21
C LEU A 231 1.89 37.93 -8.23
N GLU A 232 1.38 37.35 -9.33
CA GLU A 232 0.01 36.82 -9.41
C GLU A 232 -0.23 35.80 -8.29
N ARG A 233 0.72 34.88 -8.03
CA ARG A 233 0.57 33.84 -6.99
C ARG A 233 0.64 34.40 -5.58
N ASP A 234 1.43 35.45 -5.33
CA ASP A 234 1.49 36.14 -4.04
C ASP A 234 0.13 36.80 -3.74
N GLU A 235 -0.39 37.56 -4.70
CA GLU A 235 -1.69 38.23 -4.64
C GLU A 235 -2.87 37.25 -4.52
N LYS A 236 -2.85 36.16 -5.31
CA LYS A 236 -3.95 35.19 -5.45
C LYS A 236 -3.99 34.08 -4.40
N TYR A 237 -2.83 33.72 -3.82
CA TYR A 237 -2.74 32.63 -2.85
C TYR A 237 -2.19 33.05 -1.49
N ALA A 238 -1.62 34.25 -1.35
CA ALA A 238 -1.00 34.75 -0.12
C ALA A 238 -0.07 33.71 0.53
N PHE A 239 0.83 33.13 -0.27
CA PHE A 239 1.58 31.93 0.10
C PHE A 239 2.61 32.21 1.19
N ASP A 240 2.61 31.36 2.22
CA ASP A 240 3.57 31.44 3.32
C ASP A 240 4.95 30.93 2.86
N LYS A 241 4.97 29.98 1.92
CA LYS A 241 6.17 29.45 1.24
C LYS A 241 5.79 28.90 -0.15
N MET A 242 6.71 28.98 -1.11
CA MET A 242 6.53 28.42 -2.45
C MET A 242 7.81 27.72 -2.93
N ILE A 243 7.68 26.54 -3.56
CA ILE A 243 8.80 25.63 -3.85
C ILE A 243 8.81 25.21 -5.33
N TYR A 244 9.95 25.46 -5.98
CA TYR A 244 10.25 25.02 -7.35
C TYR A 244 10.98 23.68 -7.34
N VAL A 245 10.49 22.67 -8.08
CA VAL A 245 11.10 21.33 -8.15
C VAL A 245 11.65 21.07 -9.55
N VAL A 246 12.89 21.51 -9.81
CA VAL A 246 13.43 21.64 -11.19
C VAL A 246 14.91 21.23 -11.30
N SER A 247 15.27 20.53 -12.39
CA SER A 247 16.62 20.03 -12.74
C SER A 247 17.77 20.98 -12.38
N THR A 248 18.94 20.43 -11.99
CA THR A 248 20.17 21.19 -11.73
C THR A 248 20.67 22.01 -12.92
N GLU A 249 20.26 21.66 -14.15
CA GLU A 249 20.43 22.48 -15.35
C GLU A 249 19.78 23.88 -15.23
N GLN A 250 18.97 24.11 -14.20
CA GLN A 250 18.28 25.36 -13.90
C GLN A 250 18.63 25.92 -12.50
N ASP A 251 19.73 25.48 -11.87
CA ASP A 251 20.27 26.09 -10.65
C ASP A 251 20.62 27.57 -10.82
N LEU A 252 21.36 27.88 -11.89
CA LEU A 252 21.68 29.26 -12.27
C LEU A 252 20.41 30.06 -12.57
N TYR A 253 19.35 29.37 -13.05
CA TYR A 253 18.07 29.97 -13.39
C TYR A 253 17.35 30.51 -12.15
N PHE A 254 17.08 29.67 -11.15
CA PHE A 254 16.28 30.13 -10.00
C PHE A 254 17.05 31.08 -9.09
N ARG A 255 18.39 30.97 -9.02
CA ARG A 255 19.26 32.00 -8.42
C ARG A 255 19.05 33.39 -9.07
N ARG A 256 18.92 33.47 -10.40
CA ARG A 256 18.60 34.73 -11.10
C ARG A 256 17.21 35.24 -10.70
N VAL A 257 16.19 34.38 -10.66
CA VAL A 257 14.82 34.77 -10.28
C VAL A 257 14.82 35.40 -8.89
N PHE A 258 15.32 34.68 -7.87
CA PHE A 258 15.28 35.15 -6.48
C PHE A 258 16.10 36.44 -6.30
N ARG A 259 17.32 36.50 -6.87
CA ARG A 259 18.16 37.70 -6.81
C ARG A 259 17.55 38.91 -7.51
N THR A 260 16.71 38.71 -8.53
CA THR A 260 16.03 39.82 -9.20
C THR A 260 14.84 40.33 -8.36
N LEU A 261 14.13 39.45 -7.63
CA LEU A 261 13.09 39.89 -6.70
C LEU A 261 13.67 40.71 -5.54
N GLU A 262 14.83 40.32 -5.01
CA GLU A 262 15.60 41.14 -4.05
C GLU A 262 15.93 42.52 -4.63
N LEU A 263 16.44 42.57 -5.88
CA LEU A 263 16.77 43.82 -6.57
C LEU A 263 15.52 44.66 -6.97
N MET A 264 14.34 44.04 -7.05
CA MET A 264 13.05 44.71 -7.21
C MET A 264 12.45 45.17 -5.87
N GLY A 265 13.18 45.02 -4.75
CA GLY A 265 12.72 45.39 -3.41
C GLY A 265 11.74 44.40 -2.76
N ARG A 266 11.41 43.28 -3.43
CA ARG A 266 10.54 42.21 -2.91
C ARG A 266 11.34 41.09 -2.25
N SER A 267 12.23 41.48 -1.33
CA SER A 267 13.01 40.53 -0.51
C SER A 267 12.12 39.69 0.42
N ASP A 268 10.94 40.21 0.77
CA ASP A 268 9.87 39.49 1.49
C ASP A 268 9.36 38.26 0.71
N LEU A 269 9.40 38.32 -0.63
CA LEU A 269 9.08 37.20 -1.51
C LEU A 269 10.28 36.29 -1.68
N ALA A 270 11.47 36.85 -1.94
CA ALA A 270 12.67 36.06 -2.19
C ALA A 270 12.96 35.04 -1.08
N VAL A 271 12.79 35.42 0.19
CA VAL A 271 12.96 34.53 1.36
C VAL A 271 11.87 33.44 1.46
N ARG A 272 10.67 33.68 0.92
CA ARG A 272 9.56 32.70 0.85
C ARG A 272 9.71 31.69 -0.31
N LEU A 273 10.67 31.88 -1.21
CA LEU A 273 10.90 31.03 -2.38
C LEU A 273 12.06 30.05 -2.16
N GLN A 274 11.88 28.77 -2.50
CA GLN A 274 12.93 27.75 -2.46
C GLN A 274 13.03 27.01 -3.80
N HIS A 275 14.26 26.74 -4.25
CA HIS A 275 14.52 25.82 -5.36
C HIS A 275 15.06 24.50 -4.80
N VAL A 276 14.36 23.40 -5.10
CA VAL A 276 14.80 22.02 -4.90
C VAL A 276 15.23 21.47 -6.25
N ASN A 277 16.49 21.05 -6.35
CA ASN A 277 17.08 20.60 -7.60
C ASN A 277 17.25 19.08 -7.68
N PHE A 278 17.46 18.56 -8.88
CA PHE A 278 17.72 17.14 -9.11
C PHE A 278 18.62 16.93 -10.35
N GLY A 279 19.50 15.93 -10.31
CA GLY A 279 20.42 15.64 -11.40
C GLY A 279 19.71 15.13 -12.67
N LYS A 280 20.41 15.23 -13.81
CA LYS A 280 19.94 14.72 -15.11
C LYS A 280 19.86 13.18 -15.13
N VAL A 281 19.04 12.62 -16.02
CA VAL A 281 19.13 11.21 -16.45
C VAL A 281 20.10 11.15 -17.63
N LEU A 282 21.18 10.39 -17.51
CA LEU A 282 22.15 10.19 -18.60
C LEU A 282 21.60 9.23 -19.67
N GLY A 283 22.14 9.27 -20.89
CA GLY A 283 21.78 8.36 -21.98
C GLY A 283 20.63 8.79 -22.90
N MET A 284 19.81 9.77 -22.52
CA MET A 284 18.67 10.22 -23.35
C MET A 284 19.06 11.33 -24.36
N TYR A 285 18.96 11.05 -25.66
CA TYR A 285 19.38 11.99 -26.72
C TYR A 285 18.39 12.06 -27.90
N SER A 286 17.58 13.12 -27.96
CA SER A 286 16.54 13.31 -28.98
C SER A 286 17.02 13.56 -30.41
N ARG A 287 18.33 13.67 -30.65
CA ARG A 287 18.93 13.78 -32.00
C ARG A 287 19.57 12.48 -32.50
N LEU A 288 19.57 11.42 -31.68
CA LEU A 288 20.22 10.13 -31.99
C LEU A 288 19.22 8.97 -31.94
N GLY A 289 17.90 9.25 -32.08
CA GLY A 289 16.82 8.26 -32.00
C GLY A 289 16.59 7.66 -30.60
N ASN A 290 17.57 7.74 -29.70
CA ASN A 290 17.55 7.06 -28.41
C ASN A 290 16.75 7.87 -27.35
N VAL A 291 15.44 7.88 -27.52
CA VAL A 291 14.44 8.42 -26.58
C VAL A 291 13.44 7.31 -26.28
N GLN A 292 13.63 6.63 -25.15
CA GLN A 292 12.55 5.84 -24.56
C GLN A 292 11.51 6.79 -23.98
N LEU A 293 10.22 6.55 -24.26
CA LEU A 293 9.13 7.29 -23.65
C LEU A 293 8.90 6.79 -22.21
N LEU A 294 8.18 7.59 -21.42
CA LEU A 294 7.82 7.18 -20.07
C LEU A 294 6.87 5.96 -20.07
N SER A 295 5.99 5.84 -21.06
CA SER A 295 5.17 4.64 -21.30
C SER A 295 6.05 3.41 -21.34
N ASP A 296 7.03 3.41 -22.25
CA ASP A 296 7.85 2.26 -22.59
C ASP A 296 8.69 1.81 -21.40
N ILE A 297 9.17 2.77 -20.59
CA ILE A 297 9.91 2.47 -19.35
C ILE A 297 8.99 1.93 -18.25
N LEU A 298 7.76 2.44 -18.11
CA LEU A 298 6.79 1.92 -17.14
C LEU A 298 6.31 0.52 -17.55
N ASP A 299 6.03 0.28 -18.83
CA ASP A 299 5.62 -1.01 -19.34
C ASP A 299 6.78 -2.03 -19.34
N GLN A 300 8.01 -1.64 -19.70
CA GLN A 300 9.20 -2.51 -19.50
C GLN A 300 9.44 -2.83 -18.02
N SER A 301 9.25 -1.86 -17.11
CA SER A 301 9.37 -2.10 -15.66
C SER A 301 8.27 -3.03 -15.15
N ARG A 302 7.06 -2.91 -15.70
CA ARG A 302 5.90 -3.77 -15.41
C ARG A 302 6.09 -5.18 -15.96
N GLU A 303 6.62 -5.34 -17.17
CA GLU A 303 6.96 -6.64 -17.76
C GLU A 303 8.12 -7.29 -17.02
N ALA A 304 9.17 -6.55 -16.67
CA ALA A 304 10.28 -7.04 -15.86
C ALA A 304 9.81 -7.50 -14.47
N MET A 305 8.93 -6.73 -13.80
CA MET A 305 8.30 -7.15 -12.55
C MET A 305 7.41 -8.39 -12.75
N HIS A 306 6.58 -8.45 -13.80
CA HIS A 306 5.81 -9.65 -14.12
C HIS A 306 6.67 -10.87 -14.50
N GLY A 307 7.92 -10.66 -14.95
CA GLY A 307 8.92 -11.70 -15.19
C GLY A 307 9.56 -12.21 -13.89
N VAL A 308 10.05 -11.31 -13.04
CA VAL A 308 10.58 -11.64 -11.71
C VAL A 308 9.51 -12.28 -10.82
N MET A 309 8.24 -11.87 -10.94
CA MET A 309 7.11 -12.51 -10.27
C MET A 309 6.80 -13.94 -10.74
N ARG A 310 7.44 -14.42 -11.82
CA ARG A 310 7.44 -15.85 -12.23
C ARG A 310 8.73 -16.58 -11.82
N GLN A 311 9.72 -15.86 -11.29
CA GLN A 311 11.08 -16.35 -11.04
C GLN A 311 11.69 -15.68 -9.80
N ASN A 312 11.41 -16.23 -8.62
CA ASN A 312 12.44 -16.73 -7.70
C ASN A 312 11.82 -17.28 -6.41
N GLU A 313 12.38 -18.40 -5.95
CA GLU A 313 12.28 -18.83 -4.55
C GLU A 313 13.49 -18.29 -3.77
N VAL A 314 13.27 -17.85 -2.54
CA VAL A 314 14.25 -17.64 -1.44
C VAL A 314 15.50 -16.78 -1.73
N LYS A 315 15.53 -15.59 -1.12
CA LYS A 315 16.74 -14.87 -0.63
C LYS A 315 16.28 -13.72 0.29
N CYS A 316 16.97 -13.37 1.38
CA CYS A 316 18.17 -13.95 2.00
C CYS A 316 18.19 -13.59 3.49
N SER A 317 18.82 -14.41 4.34
CA SER A 317 18.92 -14.16 5.79
C SER A 317 20.15 -13.33 6.17
N GLN A 318 19.97 -12.37 7.09
CA GLN A 318 20.94 -11.94 8.13
C GLN A 318 20.25 -10.98 9.11
N VAL A 319 20.75 -10.89 10.34
CA VAL A 319 19.99 -10.43 11.53
C VAL A 319 20.69 -9.27 12.23
N GLU A 320 19.93 -8.26 12.71
CA GLU A 320 20.13 -7.63 14.03
C GLU A 320 18.89 -6.82 14.49
N ASP A 321 18.59 -6.97 15.79
CA ASP A 321 17.49 -6.49 16.68
C ASP A 321 16.28 -5.68 16.12
N SER A 322 15.05 -6.11 16.44
CA SER A 322 13.81 -5.81 15.69
C SER A 322 13.01 -4.57 16.10
N ASP A 323 12.95 -4.24 17.39
CA ASP A 323 11.81 -3.46 17.92
C ASP A 323 11.96 -1.93 17.75
N ALA A 324 13.17 -1.47 17.41
CA ALA A 324 13.61 -0.07 17.46
C ALA A 324 13.23 0.81 16.26
N VAL A 325 12.69 0.26 15.18
CA VAL A 325 12.57 0.99 13.89
C VAL A 325 11.18 1.60 13.66
N ALA A 326 10.08 0.91 13.97
CA ALA A 326 8.72 1.38 13.65
C ALA A 326 8.33 2.73 14.32
N GLU A 327 8.97 3.06 15.43
CA GLU A 327 8.78 4.33 16.15
C GLU A 327 9.35 5.54 15.39
N LYS A 328 10.45 5.37 14.64
CA LYS A 328 11.23 6.48 14.07
C LYS A 328 10.60 7.11 12.81
N CYS A 329 9.43 6.63 12.38
CA CYS A 329 8.73 7.13 11.19
C CYS A 329 8.38 8.63 11.23
N PRO A 330 7.84 9.20 12.32
CA PRO A 330 7.47 10.62 12.38
C PRO A 330 8.71 11.51 12.30
N ASP A 331 9.82 11.14 12.95
CA ASP A 331 11.08 11.90 12.93
C ASP A 331 11.78 11.85 11.59
N VAL A 332 11.77 10.68 10.93
CA VAL A 332 12.21 10.54 9.54
C VAL A 332 11.38 11.46 8.63
N THR A 333 10.07 11.56 8.84
CA THR A 333 9.20 12.42 8.03
C THR A 333 9.42 13.90 8.33
N ALA A 334 9.61 14.27 9.60
CA ALA A 334 9.93 15.64 10.04
C ALA A 334 11.33 16.11 9.60
N MET A 335 12.32 15.21 9.60
CA MET A 335 13.64 15.44 9.00
C MET A 335 13.51 15.63 7.48
N THR A 336 12.68 14.81 6.82
CA THR A 336 12.44 14.92 5.38
C THR A 336 11.70 16.21 5.01
N LEU A 337 10.90 16.79 5.91
CA LEU A 337 10.32 18.13 5.73
C LEU A 337 11.39 19.24 5.77
N LYS A 338 12.53 19.01 6.45
CA LYS A 338 13.69 19.93 6.47
C LYS A 338 14.63 19.73 5.28
N THR A 339 14.94 18.49 4.90
CA THR A 339 15.87 18.18 3.79
C THR A 339 15.20 18.22 2.41
N LEU A 340 13.90 17.90 2.34
CA LEU A 340 13.12 17.66 1.13
C LEU A 340 13.66 16.50 0.25
N GLU A 341 14.42 15.57 0.85
CA GLU A 341 15.04 14.44 0.18
C GLU A 341 14.22 13.12 0.31
N PRO A 342 13.66 12.56 -0.78
CA PRO A 342 12.90 11.30 -0.73
C PRO A 342 13.74 10.08 -0.30
N SER A 343 15.06 10.14 -0.51
CA SER A 343 16.06 9.15 -0.06
C SER A 343 15.95 8.86 1.43
N THR A 344 15.69 9.87 2.26
CA THR A 344 15.57 9.73 3.72
C THR A 344 14.46 8.74 4.11
N ILE A 345 13.29 8.83 3.46
CA ILE A 345 12.15 7.93 3.69
C ILE A 345 12.39 6.57 3.04
N LEU A 346 12.95 6.53 1.82
CA LEU A 346 13.26 5.28 1.13
C LEU A 346 14.24 4.40 1.95
N THR A 347 15.32 4.99 2.46
CA THR A 347 16.30 4.28 3.31
C THR A 347 15.67 3.75 4.60
N TYR A 348 14.77 4.52 5.22
CA TYR A 348 14.02 4.08 6.40
C TYR A 348 13.11 2.87 6.08
N LEU A 349 12.34 2.93 4.99
CA LEU A 349 11.45 1.84 4.60
C LEU A 349 12.22 0.56 4.22
N CYS A 350 13.37 0.67 3.56
CA CYS A 350 14.24 -0.48 3.29
C CYS A 350 14.78 -1.12 4.58
N ARG A 351 15.13 -0.33 5.60
CA ARG A 351 15.53 -0.88 6.91
C ARG A 351 14.36 -1.63 7.58
N LEU A 352 13.17 -1.04 7.56
CA LEU A 352 11.95 -1.66 8.11
C LEU A 352 11.59 -2.98 7.40
N THR A 353 11.63 -3.04 6.07
CA THR A 353 11.30 -4.28 5.34
C THR A 353 12.35 -5.38 5.51
N HIS A 354 13.64 -5.03 5.61
CA HIS A 354 14.70 -6.00 5.91
C HIS A 354 14.50 -6.62 7.31
N GLN A 355 14.18 -5.81 8.32
CA GLN A 355 13.92 -6.31 9.67
C GLN A 355 12.64 -7.14 9.75
N LEU A 356 11.54 -6.71 9.10
CA LEU A 356 10.32 -7.52 9.00
C LEU A 356 10.58 -8.89 8.37
N SER A 357 11.31 -8.92 7.25
CA SER A 357 11.67 -10.18 6.59
C SER A 357 12.50 -11.10 7.50
N SER A 358 13.36 -10.53 8.35
CA SER A 358 14.17 -11.29 9.30
C SER A 358 13.36 -11.75 10.53
N CYS A 359 12.31 -11.03 10.90
CA CYS A 359 11.38 -11.42 11.97
C CYS A 359 10.46 -12.55 11.53
N TYR A 360 10.01 -12.56 10.27
CA TYR A 360 8.98 -13.47 9.76
C TYR A 360 9.35 -14.95 9.93
N ASP A 361 10.62 -15.31 9.68
CA ASP A 361 11.13 -16.68 9.82
C ASP A 361 11.14 -17.18 11.28
N VAL A 362 11.25 -16.27 12.27
CA VAL A 362 11.48 -16.58 13.69
C VAL A 362 10.22 -16.37 14.55
N LEU A 363 9.41 -15.35 14.22
CA LEU A 363 8.28 -14.88 15.02
C LEU A 363 6.92 -15.27 14.42
N GLN A 364 6.83 -16.48 13.85
CA GLN A 364 5.62 -17.00 13.22
C GLN A 364 4.35 -16.79 14.07
N VAL A 365 3.32 -16.19 13.44
CA VAL A 365 2.00 -15.88 14.03
C VAL A 365 1.04 -17.07 13.99
N VAL A 366 1.17 -17.92 12.98
CA VAL A 366 0.31 -19.10 12.75
C VAL A 366 1.07 -20.35 13.18
N GLY A 367 0.41 -21.24 13.93
CA GLY A 367 1.00 -22.50 14.41
C GLY A 367 1.84 -22.40 15.70
N THR A 368 1.88 -21.24 16.36
CA THR A 368 2.78 -20.99 17.49
C THR A 368 2.38 -21.70 18.80
N GLU A 369 3.31 -22.43 19.41
CA GLU A 369 3.21 -22.88 20.81
C GLU A 369 3.44 -21.71 21.78
N GLY A 370 2.44 -20.85 21.95
CA GLY A 370 2.50 -19.70 22.88
C GLY A 370 1.15 -19.23 23.43
N GLY A 371 0.06 -19.91 23.07
CA GLY A 371 -1.30 -19.51 23.44
C GLY A 371 -1.77 -18.21 22.78
N ARG A 372 -3.06 -17.87 23.00
CA ARG A 372 -3.75 -16.78 22.30
C ARG A 372 -3.10 -15.40 22.48
N ALA A 373 -2.47 -15.15 23.64
CA ALA A 373 -1.85 -13.86 23.93
C ALA A 373 -0.60 -13.59 23.07
N VAL A 374 0.28 -14.59 22.88
CA VAL A 374 1.51 -14.44 22.08
C VAL A 374 1.18 -14.27 20.59
N VAL A 375 0.20 -15.04 20.09
CA VAL A 375 -0.30 -14.91 18.71
C VAL A 375 -0.83 -13.49 18.44
N LEU A 376 -1.65 -12.95 19.36
CA LEU A 376 -2.18 -11.59 19.24
C LEU A 376 -1.09 -10.51 19.31
N ALA A 377 -0.06 -10.69 20.16
CA ALA A 377 1.05 -9.75 20.27
C ALA A 377 1.91 -9.71 18.99
N ARG A 378 2.20 -10.87 18.38
CA ARG A 378 2.95 -10.96 17.11
C ARG A 378 2.16 -10.39 15.94
N ALA A 379 0.89 -10.79 15.79
CA ALA A 379 -0.01 -10.24 14.76
C ALA A 379 -0.16 -8.70 14.87
N ALA A 380 -0.09 -8.16 16.09
CA ALA A 380 -0.13 -6.73 16.32
C ALA A 380 1.16 -6.02 15.85
N LEU A 381 2.34 -6.61 16.06
CA LEU A 381 3.60 -6.07 15.57
C LEU A 381 3.61 -5.99 14.03
N ASP A 382 3.19 -7.07 13.36
CA ASP A 382 3.11 -7.14 11.89
C ASP A 382 2.16 -6.09 11.31
N GLU A 383 0.93 -5.98 11.83
CA GLU A 383 -0.06 -5.00 11.35
C GLU A 383 0.39 -3.56 11.63
N GLY A 384 1.05 -3.32 12.77
CA GLY A 384 1.64 -2.02 13.09
C GLY A 384 2.69 -1.62 12.06
N ALA A 385 3.61 -2.52 11.73
CA ALA A 385 4.66 -2.26 10.74
C ALA A 385 4.13 -2.18 9.30
N ARG A 386 3.09 -2.96 8.96
CA ARG A 386 2.35 -2.87 7.68
C ARG A 386 1.79 -1.47 7.45
N LEU A 387 1.18 -0.86 8.47
CA LEU A 387 0.64 0.51 8.41
C LEU A 387 1.74 1.57 8.23
N VAL A 388 2.91 1.39 8.86
CA VAL A 388 4.07 2.26 8.66
C VAL A 388 4.58 2.18 7.21
N LEU A 389 4.70 0.97 6.67
CA LEU A 389 5.13 0.74 5.29
C LEU A 389 4.12 1.31 4.27
N GLU A 390 2.83 1.04 4.45
CA GLU A 390 1.74 1.58 3.63
C GLU A 390 1.78 3.12 3.58
N THR A 391 1.98 3.76 4.74
CA THR A 391 2.02 5.22 4.87
C THR A 391 3.25 5.82 4.19
N GLY A 392 4.44 5.27 4.43
CA GLY A 392 5.67 5.73 3.79
C GLY A 392 5.66 5.54 2.26
N MET A 393 5.11 4.42 1.77
CA MET A 393 4.93 4.18 0.33
C MET A 393 3.99 5.22 -0.30
N ARG A 394 2.82 5.49 0.29
CA ARG A 394 1.91 6.54 -0.21
C ARG A 394 2.53 7.93 -0.18
N LEU A 395 3.33 8.23 0.84
CA LEU A 395 4.04 9.51 0.94
C LEU A 395 5.07 9.64 -0.20
N LEU A 396 5.84 8.58 -0.48
CA LEU A 396 6.71 8.42 -1.68
C LEU A 396 5.96 8.49 -3.04
N GLY A 397 4.63 8.58 -3.04
CA GLY A 397 3.80 8.58 -4.26
C GLY A 397 3.63 7.18 -4.88
N LEU A 398 4.03 6.12 -4.17
CA LEU A 398 3.81 4.73 -4.56
C LEU A 398 2.43 4.28 -4.06
N SER A 399 1.74 3.45 -4.84
CA SER A 399 0.56 2.73 -4.36
C SER A 399 1.01 1.45 -3.67
N PRO A 400 0.98 1.34 -2.31
CA PRO A 400 1.15 0.06 -1.66
C PRO A 400 0.02 -0.87 -2.11
N VAL A 401 0.39 -2.02 -2.66
CA VAL A 401 -0.57 -3.08 -2.96
C VAL A 401 -0.71 -3.94 -1.71
N GLU A 402 -1.94 -4.25 -1.31
CA GLU A 402 -2.18 -5.24 -0.23
C GLU A 402 -1.61 -6.62 -0.57
N SER A 403 -1.40 -6.85 -1.87
CA SER A 403 -1.14 -8.16 -2.46
C SER A 403 -0.52 -7.96 -3.85
N LEU A 404 0.56 -8.66 -4.20
CA LEU A 404 1.16 -8.53 -5.54
C LEU A 404 0.18 -9.01 -6.63
N PRO A 405 0.18 -8.44 -7.85
CA PRO A 405 -0.74 -8.82 -8.93
C PRO A 405 -0.48 -10.24 -9.47
N GLY A 406 -1.05 -11.22 -8.76
CA GLY A 406 -0.85 -12.66 -8.95
C GLY A 406 -0.96 -13.43 -7.63
N ASN A 407 -0.50 -12.81 -6.53
CA ASN A 407 -0.62 -13.30 -5.16
C ASN A 407 -1.63 -12.45 -4.37
N THR A 408 -2.92 -12.56 -4.71
CA THR A 408 -4.03 -11.85 -4.04
C THR A 408 -4.50 -12.56 -2.77
N GLN A 409 -3.86 -12.25 -1.64
CA GLN A 409 -4.55 -12.16 -0.35
C GLN A 409 -4.63 -10.68 0.04
N GLY A 410 -5.82 -10.08 -0.07
CA GLY A 410 -6.07 -8.72 0.42
C GLY A 410 -6.36 -8.75 1.92
N SER A 411 -5.74 -7.84 2.67
CA SER A 411 -5.78 -7.85 4.15
C SER A 411 -7.08 -7.23 4.67
N LYS A 412 -8.16 -8.02 4.70
CA LYS A 412 -9.36 -7.68 5.48
C LYS A 412 -9.11 -7.96 6.96
N SER A 413 -9.36 -6.96 7.80
CA SER A 413 -9.14 -7.05 9.25
C SER A 413 -9.92 -8.20 9.88
N ILE A 414 -9.20 -9.13 10.51
CA ILE A 414 -9.71 -10.39 11.09
C ILE A 414 -11.00 -10.23 11.93
N PRO A 415 -11.19 -9.18 12.76
CA PRO A 415 -12.42 -9.02 13.56
C PRO A 415 -13.71 -8.83 12.75
N THR A 416 -13.63 -8.34 11.50
CA THR A 416 -14.83 -7.94 10.74
C THR A 416 -15.42 -9.09 9.93
N PHE A 417 -14.57 -9.99 9.42
CA PHE A 417 -15.00 -11.14 8.62
C PHE A 417 -15.85 -12.15 9.40
N LEU A 418 -15.56 -12.33 10.70
CA LEU A 418 -16.26 -13.31 11.55
C LEU A 418 -17.63 -12.84 12.06
N ASN A 419 -17.89 -11.53 12.07
CA ASN A 419 -19.11 -10.96 12.66
C ASN A 419 -20.24 -10.67 11.66
N ASN A 420 -19.93 -10.64 10.35
CA ASN A 420 -20.88 -10.33 9.27
C ASN A 420 -21.11 -11.54 8.33
N TRP A 421 -21.12 -12.76 8.87
CA TRP A 421 -21.58 -13.94 8.11
C TRP A 421 -23.12 -13.94 8.06
N ASP A 422 -23.68 -13.45 6.96
CA ASP A 422 -25.12 -13.49 6.67
C ASP A 422 -25.47 -14.78 5.90
N PRO A 423 -26.30 -15.70 6.43
CA PRO A 423 -26.55 -17.02 5.85
C PRO A 423 -27.55 -17.03 4.67
N GLY A 424 -27.81 -15.91 4.00
CA GLY A 424 -28.81 -15.82 2.92
C GLY A 424 -28.58 -16.76 1.73
N PHE A 425 -27.32 -17.12 1.43
CA PHE A 425 -26.96 -18.02 0.34
C PHE A 425 -26.77 -19.47 0.84
N ASP A 426 -27.88 -20.13 1.21
CA ASP A 426 -27.87 -21.56 1.52
C ASP A 426 -27.84 -22.41 0.24
N VAL A 427 -26.92 -23.38 0.19
CA VAL A 427 -26.90 -24.45 -0.80
C VAL A 427 -26.89 -25.78 -0.04
N SER A 428 -28.00 -26.51 -0.14
CA SER A 428 -28.14 -27.78 0.58
C SER A 428 -27.14 -28.84 0.08
N GLN A 429 -26.37 -29.39 1.02
CA GLN A 429 -25.45 -30.52 0.80
C GLN A 429 -26.18 -31.83 0.46
N ALA A 430 -27.48 -31.94 0.76
CA ALA A 430 -28.29 -33.11 0.45
C ALA A 430 -28.53 -33.23 -1.06
N VAL A 431 -28.12 -34.34 -1.65
CA VAL A 431 -28.37 -34.69 -3.06
C VAL A 431 -29.45 -35.77 -3.12
N THR A 432 -30.47 -35.53 -3.95
CA THR A 432 -31.60 -36.45 -4.13
C THR A 432 -31.41 -37.38 -5.34
N PRO A 433 -32.03 -38.58 -5.35
CA PRO A 433 -32.02 -39.46 -6.53
C PRO A 433 -32.65 -38.80 -7.77
N ALA A 434 -33.59 -37.88 -7.57
CA ALA A 434 -34.22 -37.11 -8.65
C ALA A 434 -33.24 -36.12 -9.32
N GLU A 435 -32.33 -35.49 -8.56
CA GLU A 435 -31.28 -34.63 -9.13
C GLU A 435 -30.25 -35.45 -9.92
N ILE A 436 -29.83 -36.61 -9.39
CA ILE A 436 -28.95 -37.54 -10.13
C ILE A 436 -29.62 -38.01 -11.43
N THR A 437 -30.89 -38.41 -11.37
CA THR A 437 -31.66 -38.86 -12.54
C THR A 437 -31.79 -37.76 -13.59
N ARG A 438 -31.97 -36.50 -13.16
CA ARG A 438 -32.01 -35.33 -14.05
C ARG A 438 -30.65 -35.06 -14.72
N ALA A 439 -29.56 -35.12 -13.97
CA ALA A 439 -28.20 -34.92 -14.49
C ALA A 439 -27.79 -36.01 -15.49
N ILE A 440 -28.05 -37.28 -15.16
CA ILE A 440 -27.87 -38.41 -16.09
C ILE A 440 -28.77 -38.23 -17.31
N GLY A 441 -30.04 -37.87 -17.10
CA GLY A 441 -31.05 -37.65 -18.14
C GLY A 441 -30.63 -36.63 -19.21
N GLY A 442 -30.17 -35.44 -18.79
CA GLY A 442 -29.74 -34.37 -19.68
C GLY A 442 -28.45 -34.66 -20.47
N ALA A 443 -27.64 -35.62 -20.04
CA ALA A 443 -26.39 -35.96 -20.70
C ALA A 443 -26.58 -36.85 -21.94
N SER A 444 -25.83 -36.56 -23.02
CA SER A 444 -25.82 -37.34 -24.27
C SER A 444 -25.24 -38.76 -24.05
N PRO A 445 -25.95 -39.85 -24.41
CA PRO A 445 -25.60 -41.22 -23.98
C PRO A 445 -24.17 -41.70 -24.32
N TRP A 446 -23.69 -41.41 -25.53
CA TRP A 446 -22.50 -42.05 -26.10
C TRP A 446 -21.30 -41.10 -26.27
N LYS A 447 -21.17 -40.10 -25.39
CA LYS A 447 -19.91 -39.34 -25.27
C LYS A 447 -18.80 -40.24 -24.71
N ALA A 448 -17.56 -39.98 -25.13
CA ALA A 448 -16.39 -40.72 -24.67
C ALA A 448 -16.24 -40.65 -23.13
N PRO A 449 -16.07 -41.80 -22.45
CA PRO A 449 -15.88 -41.88 -21.00
C PRO A 449 -14.47 -41.46 -20.57
N GLY A 450 -14.25 -41.33 -19.26
CA GLY A 450 -12.92 -41.09 -18.69
C GLY A 450 -12.15 -42.39 -18.44
N GLU A 451 -11.28 -42.37 -17.44
CA GLU A 451 -10.56 -43.57 -16.96
C GLU A 451 -11.50 -44.69 -16.45
N ASP A 452 -12.75 -44.36 -16.11
CA ASP A 452 -13.76 -45.32 -15.64
C ASP A 452 -14.37 -46.16 -16.77
N LEU A 453 -14.21 -45.76 -18.04
CA LEU A 453 -14.76 -46.43 -19.22
C LEU A 453 -16.30 -46.55 -19.26
N LEU A 454 -17.03 -45.92 -18.32
CA LEU A 454 -18.48 -45.98 -18.20
C LEU A 454 -19.16 -44.91 -19.08
N PRO A 455 -19.92 -45.26 -20.15
CA PRO A 455 -20.68 -44.27 -20.91
C PRO A 455 -21.96 -43.85 -20.18
N ILE A 456 -22.46 -42.62 -20.43
CA ILE A 456 -23.73 -42.14 -19.87
C ILE A 456 -24.90 -43.07 -20.22
N GLY A 457 -24.89 -43.69 -21.40
CA GLY A 457 -25.91 -44.66 -21.84
C GLY A 457 -26.03 -45.87 -20.91
N LEU A 458 -24.93 -46.32 -20.30
CA LEU A 458 -24.95 -47.39 -19.30
C LEU A 458 -25.60 -46.91 -18.00
N LEU A 459 -25.22 -45.72 -17.52
CA LEU A 459 -25.82 -45.13 -16.31
C LEU A 459 -27.34 -44.88 -16.48
N LYS A 460 -27.77 -44.52 -17.70
CA LYS A 460 -29.19 -44.42 -18.06
C LYS A 460 -29.91 -45.76 -17.98
N ALA A 461 -29.28 -46.86 -18.43
CA ALA A 461 -29.86 -48.19 -18.36
C ALA A 461 -29.98 -48.74 -16.92
N CYS A 462 -29.10 -48.32 -16.00
CA CYS A 462 -29.14 -48.74 -14.60
C CYS A 462 -30.30 -48.13 -13.78
N GLY A 463 -30.92 -47.04 -14.25
CA GLY A 463 -32.14 -46.48 -13.67
C GLY A 463 -32.03 -46.03 -12.19
N ALA A 464 -33.16 -46.14 -11.48
CA ALA A 464 -33.32 -45.60 -10.12
C ALA A 464 -32.36 -46.18 -9.06
N PRO A 465 -32.06 -47.49 -8.99
CA PRO A 465 -31.14 -48.03 -7.98
C PRO A 465 -29.74 -47.42 -8.04
N LEU A 466 -29.24 -47.10 -9.24
CA LEU A 466 -27.99 -46.37 -9.39
C LEU A 466 -28.11 -44.91 -8.92
N ALA A 467 -29.24 -44.26 -9.21
CA ALA A 467 -29.48 -42.88 -8.81
C ALA A 467 -29.54 -42.72 -7.28
N GLU A 468 -30.07 -43.72 -6.56
CA GLU A 468 -30.07 -43.78 -5.09
C GLU A 468 -28.65 -43.90 -4.51
N VAL A 469 -27.86 -44.86 -4.99
CA VAL A 469 -26.47 -45.05 -4.55
C VAL A 469 -25.60 -43.82 -4.83
N LEU A 470 -25.76 -43.21 -6.01
CA LEU A 470 -25.04 -41.99 -6.37
C LEU A 470 -25.51 -40.75 -5.60
N ALA A 471 -26.77 -40.67 -5.19
CA ALA A 471 -27.29 -39.60 -4.35
C ALA A 471 -26.68 -39.65 -2.93
N VAL A 472 -26.57 -40.85 -2.34
CA VAL A 472 -25.88 -41.07 -1.06
C VAL A 472 -24.39 -40.73 -1.19
N LEU A 473 -23.71 -41.22 -2.25
CA LEU A 473 -22.30 -40.93 -2.49
C LEU A 473 -22.05 -39.42 -2.67
N ALA A 474 -22.87 -38.74 -3.47
CA ALA A 474 -22.76 -37.31 -3.69
C ALA A 474 -22.95 -36.53 -2.38
N THR A 475 -24.01 -36.83 -1.62
CA THR A 475 -24.27 -36.20 -0.31
C THR A 475 -23.07 -36.36 0.63
N ARG A 476 -22.51 -37.57 0.77
CA ARG A 476 -21.32 -37.78 1.63
C ARG A 476 -20.08 -37.04 1.12
N CYS A 477 -19.89 -36.89 -0.20
CA CYS A 477 -18.81 -36.05 -0.74
C CYS A 477 -18.96 -34.58 -0.31
N LEU A 478 -20.18 -34.04 -0.29
CA LEU A 478 -20.45 -32.63 0.06
C LEU A 478 -20.40 -32.38 1.58
N GLU A 479 -20.91 -33.30 2.39
CA GLU A 479 -20.82 -33.26 3.86
C GLU A 479 -19.37 -33.29 4.35
N LEU A 480 -18.55 -34.18 3.78
CA LEU A 480 -17.14 -34.36 4.17
C LEU A 480 -16.18 -33.34 3.54
N GLY A 481 -16.66 -32.49 2.63
CA GLY A 481 -15.80 -31.61 1.82
C GLY A 481 -14.79 -32.37 0.95
N TRP A 482 -15.04 -33.65 0.65
CA TRP A 482 -14.08 -34.57 0.05
C TRP A 482 -14.60 -35.16 -1.26
N PHE A 483 -14.08 -34.66 -2.38
CA PHE A 483 -14.31 -35.26 -3.70
C PHE A 483 -13.20 -36.28 -4.03
N PRO A 484 -13.52 -37.55 -4.36
CA PRO A 484 -12.53 -38.60 -4.60
C PRO A 484 -11.51 -38.24 -5.68
N ASN A 485 -10.21 -38.36 -5.38
CA ASN A 485 -9.14 -38.03 -6.33
C ASN A 485 -9.20 -38.84 -7.63
N ARG A 486 -9.81 -40.04 -7.63
CA ARG A 486 -10.08 -40.83 -8.84
C ARG A 486 -10.95 -40.08 -9.86
N PHE A 487 -11.94 -39.30 -9.40
CA PHE A 487 -12.82 -38.51 -10.27
C PHE A 487 -12.14 -37.24 -10.82
N LYS A 488 -11.03 -36.79 -10.23
CA LYS A 488 -10.29 -35.59 -10.65
C LYS A 488 -9.28 -35.87 -11.78
N ARG A 489 -8.97 -37.14 -12.09
CA ARG A 489 -7.98 -37.50 -13.13
C ARG A 489 -8.63 -37.48 -14.52
N ALA A 490 -8.20 -36.57 -15.38
CA ALA A 490 -8.67 -36.51 -16.76
C ALA A 490 -7.71 -37.22 -17.73
N LYS A 491 -8.24 -38.04 -18.64
CA LYS A 491 -7.50 -38.53 -19.79
C LYS A 491 -7.58 -37.52 -20.92
N THR A 492 -6.52 -36.75 -21.16
CA THR A 492 -6.48 -35.77 -22.25
C THR A 492 -6.24 -36.46 -23.60
N VAL A 493 -7.18 -36.28 -24.53
CA VAL A 493 -7.06 -36.74 -25.93
C VAL A 493 -6.87 -35.52 -26.83
N VAL A 494 -5.84 -35.53 -27.67
CA VAL A 494 -5.52 -34.41 -28.58
C VAL A 494 -6.03 -34.74 -29.98
N LEU A 495 -6.96 -33.93 -30.50
CA LEU A 495 -7.55 -34.10 -31.84
C LEU A 495 -7.14 -32.95 -32.77
N PRO A 496 -6.90 -33.20 -34.08
CA PRO A 496 -6.66 -32.14 -35.05
C PRO A 496 -7.94 -31.32 -35.28
N LYS A 497 -7.80 -29.99 -35.43
CA LYS A 497 -8.93 -29.10 -35.76
C LYS A 497 -9.35 -29.31 -37.22
N PRO A 498 -10.63 -29.63 -37.52
CA PRO A 498 -11.07 -29.93 -38.88
C PRO A 498 -10.91 -28.73 -39.81
N GLY A 499 -10.66 -29.00 -41.09
CA GLY A 499 -10.62 -27.98 -42.15
C GLY A 499 -9.43 -27.02 -42.10
N LYS A 500 -8.36 -27.32 -41.34
CA LYS A 500 -7.12 -26.51 -41.35
C LYS A 500 -6.12 -27.01 -42.39
N ALA A 501 -5.35 -26.08 -42.94
CA ALA A 501 -4.30 -26.36 -43.92
C ALA A 501 -3.05 -27.01 -43.28
N PRO A 502 -2.23 -27.78 -44.03
CA PRO A 502 -1.11 -28.54 -43.48
C PRO A 502 -0.14 -27.77 -42.56
N PRO A 503 0.25 -26.50 -42.82
CA PRO A 503 1.15 -25.75 -41.94
C PRO A 503 0.60 -25.54 -40.52
N VAL A 504 -0.74 -25.51 -40.36
CA VAL A 504 -1.36 -25.24 -39.06
C VAL A 504 -1.13 -26.39 -38.08
N TYR A 505 -1.12 -27.64 -38.57
CA TYR A 505 -0.83 -28.84 -37.77
C TYR A 505 0.66 -29.00 -37.42
N GLN A 506 1.55 -28.14 -37.93
CA GLN A 506 2.94 -28.06 -37.45
C GLN A 506 3.04 -27.29 -36.11
N THR A 507 1.93 -26.73 -35.61
CA THR A 507 1.86 -25.97 -34.36
C THR A 507 0.85 -26.59 -33.39
N PRO A 508 1.03 -26.43 -32.06
CA PRO A 508 0.01 -26.83 -31.07
C PRO A 508 -1.37 -26.19 -31.33
N GLY A 509 -1.39 -24.98 -31.92
CA GLY A 509 -2.61 -24.28 -32.30
C GLY A 509 -3.50 -25.03 -33.32
N GLY A 510 -2.94 -25.96 -34.10
CA GLY A 510 -3.68 -26.83 -35.02
C GLY A 510 -4.50 -27.94 -34.35
N TYR A 511 -4.35 -28.14 -33.05
CA TYR A 511 -5.02 -29.20 -32.30
C TYR A 511 -5.95 -28.66 -31.20
N THR A 512 -6.87 -29.51 -30.76
CA THR A 512 -7.77 -29.28 -29.62
C THR A 512 -7.54 -30.40 -28.60
N PRO A 513 -7.06 -30.10 -27.38
CA PRO A 513 -7.06 -31.06 -26.28
C PRO A 513 -8.49 -31.22 -25.72
N ILE A 514 -8.89 -32.46 -25.44
CA ILE A 514 -10.18 -32.80 -24.83
C ILE A 514 -9.92 -33.60 -23.56
N ALA A 515 -10.23 -33.01 -22.41
CA ALA A 515 -10.06 -33.65 -21.09
C ALA A 515 -11.24 -34.60 -20.79
N LEU A 516 -10.97 -35.91 -20.79
CA LEU A 516 -11.97 -36.93 -20.46
C LEU A 516 -11.90 -37.29 -18.96
N LEU A 517 -12.63 -36.52 -18.13
CA LEU A 517 -12.90 -36.87 -16.73
C LEU A 517 -13.83 -38.10 -16.61
N PRO A 518 -13.78 -38.89 -15.53
CA PRO A 518 -14.70 -39.98 -15.25
C PRO A 518 -16.18 -39.56 -15.27
N THR A 519 -17.02 -40.42 -15.82
CA THR A 519 -18.45 -40.17 -16.01
C THR A 519 -19.21 -40.09 -14.69
N LEU A 520 -18.84 -40.90 -13.68
CA LEU A 520 -19.44 -40.78 -12.34
C LEU A 520 -19.12 -39.45 -11.66
N GLY A 521 -17.91 -38.91 -11.86
CA GLY A 521 -17.51 -37.59 -11.35
C GLY A 521 -18.35 -36.47 -11.98
N LYS A 522 -18.43 -36.46 -13.32
CA LYS A 522 -19.24 -35.52 -14.12
C LYS A 522 -20.71 -35.45 -13.69
N VAL A 523 -21.32 -36.57 -13.25
CA VAL A 523 -22.71 -36.58 -12.77
C VAL A 523 -22.84 -35.81 -11.45
N ILE A 524 -21.91 -36.00 -10.51
CA ILE A 524 -21.90 -35.27 -9.23
C ILE A 524 -21.60 -33.79 -9.47
N GLU A 525 -20.59 -33.47 -10.28
CA GLU A 525 -20.23 -32.11 -10.70
C GLU A 525 -21.43 -31.38 -11.33
N SER A 526 -22.18 -32.05 -12.22
CA SER A 526 -23.38 -31.49 -12.86
C SER A 526 -24.51 -31.19 -11.87
N VAL A 527 -24.67 -31.97 -10.81
CA VAL A 527 -25.66 -31.68 -9.75
C VAL A 527 -25.21 -30.50 -8.90
N VAL A 528 -23.94 -30.45 -8.49
CA VAL A 528 -23.39 -29.31 -7.73
C VAL A 528 -23.51 -28.02 -8.53
N ALA A 529 -23.13 -28.03 -9.81
CA ALA A 529 -23.28 -26.88 -10.70
C ALA A 529 -24.75 -26.43 -10.82
N THR A 530 -25.69 -27.38 -10.95
CA THR A 530 -27.14 -27.06 -11.00
C THR A 530 -27.63 -26.41 -9.70
N LYS A 531 -27.27 -26.96 -8.53
CA LYS A 531 -27.63 -26.37 -7.22
C LYS A 531 -27.05 -24.95 -7.07
N VAL A 532 -25.79 -24.76 -7.46
CA VAL A 532 -25.10 -23.47 -7.40
C VAL A 532 -25.74 -22.42 -8.32
N THR A 533 -26.03 -22.76 -9.58
CA THR A 533 -26.70 -21.82 -10.50
C THR A 533 -28.08 -21.43 -9.98
N LEU A 534 -28.87 -22.37 -9.46
CA LEU A 534 -30.20 -22.06 -8.90
C LEU A 534 -30.13 -21.14 -7.68
N ALA A 535 -29.17 -21.36 -6.78
CA ALA A 535 -28.96 -20.48 -5.62
C ALA A 535 -28.47 -19.09 -6.03
N ALA A 536 -27.61 -18.98 -7.06
CA ALA A 536 -27.10 -17.71 -7.57
C ALA A 536 -28.18 -16.88 -8.28
N GLU A 537 -29.06 -17.53 -9.05
CA GLU A 537 -30.24 -16.91 -9.65
C GLU A 537 -31.23 -16.43 -8.56
N ALA A 538 -31.53 -17.28 -7.57
CA ALA A 538 -32.49 -16.95 -6.50
C ALA A 538 -32.04 -15.79 -5.59
N ASN A 539 -30.73 -15.58 -5.44
CA ASN A 539 -30.15 -14.49 -4.65
C ASN A 539 -29.69 -13.28 -5.49
N GLY A 540 -30.01 -13.24 -6.79
CA GLY A 540 -29.65 -12.10 -7.66
C GLY A 540 -28.14 -11.89 -7.85
N LEU A 541 -27.32 -12.94 -7.66
CA LEU A 541 -25.86 -12.86 -7.71
C LEU A 541 -25.27 -12.80 -9.13
N LEU A 542 -26.11 -12.90 -10.17
CA LEU A 542 -25.72 -12.82 -11.57
C LEU A 542 -26.31 -11.54 -12.20
N PRO A 543 -25.50 -10.64 -12.78
CA PRO A 543 -26.00 -9.41 -13.43
C PRO A 543 -27.07 -9.69 -14.48
N ASP A 544 -28.10 -8.85 -14.58
CA ASP A 544 -29.21 -9.06 -15.50
C ASP A 544 -28.81 -9.01 -16.98
N GLU A 545 -27.74 -8.29 -17.28
CA GLU A 545 -27.06 -8.21 -18.57
C GLU A 545 -26.25 -9.47 -18.91
N GLN A 546 -26.04 -10.40 -17.97
CA GLN A 546 -25.35 -11.65 -18.24
C GLN A 546 -26.21 -12.56 -19.13
N MET A 547 -25.80 -12.70 -20.40
CA MET A 547 -26.52 -13.52 -21.39
C MET A 547 -25.99 -14.95 -21.51
N GLY A 548 -24.77 -15.22 -21.01
CA GLY A 548 -24.12 -16.53 -21.05
C GLY A 548 -24.40 -17.38 -19.82
N ASN A 549 -24.59 -18.69 -20.01
CA ASN A 549 -24.78 -19.71 -18.97
C ASN A 549 -25.93 -19.46 -17.97
N ARG A 550 -26.92 -18.61 -18.31
CA ARG A 550 -28.16 -18.41 -17.54
C ARG A 550 -29.35 -19.03 -18.26
N ALA A 551 -30.36 -19.47 -17.51
CA ALA A 551 -31.59 -20.00 -18.07
C ALA A 551 -32.38 -18.89 -18.80
N HIS A 552 -33.05 -19.24 -19.92
CA HIS A 552 -33.87 -18.30 -20.71
C HIS A 552 -33.12 -17.04 -21.21
N ARG A 553 -31.79 -17.08 -21.30
CA ARG A 553 -30.94 -16.09 -21.96
C ARG A 553 -30.29 -16.69 -23.21
N SER A 554 -29.95 -15.85 -24.19
CA SER A 554 -29.29 -16.29 -25.43
C SER A 554 -28.49 -15.17 -26.09
N THR A 555 -27.61 -15.53 -27.02
CA THR A 555 -26.91 -14.56 -27.90
C THR A 555 -27.88 -13.76 -28.76
N GLU A 556 -29.01 -14.35 -29.17
CA GLU A 556 -30.05 -13.64 -29.91
C GLU A 556 -30.73 -12.56 -29.05
N LEU A 557 -31.03 -12.86 -27.78
CA LEU A 557 -31.57 -11.89 -26.83
C LEU A 557 -30.57 -10.75 -26.59
N ALA A 558 -29.28 -11.08 -26.46
CA ALA A 558 -28.20 -10.09 -26.32
C ALA A 558 -28.19 -9.10 -27.51
N VAL A 559 -28.24 -9.61 -28.75
CA VAL A 559 -28.27 -8.79 -29.96
C VAL A 559 -29.55 -7.94 -30.02
N ARG A 560 -30.72 -8.53 -29.72
CA ARG A 560 -32.01 -7.81 -29.69
C ARG A 560 -31.98 -6.63 -28.71
N LEU A 561 -31.39 -6.79 -27.52
CA LEU A 561 -31.27 -5.72 -26.53
C LEU A 561 -30.35 -4.58 -26.99
N VAL A 562 -29.17 -4.88 -27.54
CA VAL A 562 -28.26 -3.86 -28.08
C VAL A 562 -28.90 -3.10 -29.24
N VAL A 563 -29.57 -3.81 -30.16
CA VAL A 563 -30.30 -3.18 -31.28
C VAL A 563 -31.43 -2.27 -30.77
N ALA A 564 -32.18 -2.67 -29.75
CA ALA A 564 -33.23 -1.84 -29.17
C ALA A 564 -32.69 -0.55 -28.54
N GLN A 565 -31.55 -0.61 -27.83
CA GLN A 565 -30.89 0.58 -27.27
C GLN A 565 -30.39 1.54 -28.35
N VAL A 566 -29.77 1.03 -29.43
CA VAL A 566 -29.33 1.84 -30.58
C VAL A 566 -30.52 2.52 -31.26
N GLN A 567 -31.63 1.79 -31.48
CA GLN A 567 -32.84 2.35 -32.05
C GLN A 567 -33.48 3.43 -31.16
N GLU A 568 -33.43 3.30 -29.84
CA GLU A 568 -33.94 4.31 -28.91
C GLU A 568 -33.09 5.59 -28.95
N ALA A 569 -31.75 5.47 -28.93
CA ALA A 569 -30.86 6.61 -29.09
C ALA A 569 -31.15 7.38 -30.40
N TRP A 570 -31.38 6.66 -31.51
CA TRP A 570 -31.76 7.28 -32.78
C TRP A 570 -33.17 7.91 -32.76
N ARG A 571 -34.16 7.32 -32.08
CA ARG A 571 -35.49 7.95 -31.87
C ARG A 571 -35.36 9.29 -31.14
N GLN A 572 -34.44 9.38 -30.17
CA GLN A 572 -34.13 10.60 -29.42
C GLN A 572 -33.20 11.57 -30.17
N LYS A 573 -32.88 11.31 -31.46
CA LYS A 573 -31.92 12.06 -32.29
C LYS A 573 -30.48 12.11 -31.74
N GLY A 574 -30.13 11.19 -30.84
CA GLY A 574 -28.78 11.00 -30.33
C GLY A 574 -27.90 10.15 -31.26
N ALA A 575 -26.60 10.28 -31.11
CA ALA A 575 -25.62 9.36 -31.71
C ALA A 575 -25.42 8.15 -30.79
N ALA A 576 -25.25 6.97 -31.39
CA ALA A 576 -24.95 5.73 -30.69
C ALA A 576 -23.56 5.21 -31.10
N SER A 577 -22.78 4.76 -30.11
CA SER A 577 -21.44 4.18 -30.31
C SER A 577 -21.32 2.91 -29.46
N LEU A 578 -20.77 1.85 -30.04
CA LEU A 578 -20.58 0.56 -29.38
C LEU A 578 -19.10 0.23 -29.26
N LEU A 579 -18.66 -0.13 -28.06
CA LEU A 579 -17.35 -0.70 -27.79
C LEU A 579 -17.53 -2.17 -27.40
N GLN A 580 -16.72 -3.06 -27.96
CA GLN A 580 -16.73 -4.48 -27.62
C GLN A 580 -15.32 -4.92 -27.18
N LEU A 581 -15.26 -5.83 -26.21
CA LEU A 581 -14.04 -6.41 -25.68
C LEU A 581 -14.15 -7.94 -25.82
N ASP A 582 -13.26 -8.55 -26.60
CA ASP A 582 -13.12 -10.01 -26.67
C ASP A 582 -12.04 -10.48 -25.70
N ILE A 583 -12.30 -11.56 -24.96
CA ILE A 583 -11.44 -12.09 -23.90
C ILE A 583 -11.13 -13.57 -24.20
N SER A 584 -10.05 -13.79 -24.94
CA SER A 584 -9.54 -15.13 -25.23
C SER A 584 -9.05 -15.85 -23.97
N GLY A 585 -9.40 -17.14 -23.82
CA GLY A 585 -8.94 -17.99 -22.71
C GLY A 585 -9.52 -17.63 -21.34
N ALA A 586 -10.67 -16.93 -21.29
CA ALA A 586 -11.25 -16.41 -20.06
C ALA A 586 -11.47 -17.46 -18.94
N PHE A 587 -11.80 -18.71 -19.30
CA PHE A 587 -11.97 -19.80 -18.34
C PHE A 587 -10.65 -20.49 -18.00
N ASP A 588 -9.76 -20.66 -18.98
CA ASP A 588 -8.46 -21.34 -18.81
C ASP A 588 -7.45 -20.52 -17.99
N THR A 589 -7.69 -19.22 -17.85
CA THR A 589 -6.83 -18.26 -17.15
C THR A 589 -7.40 -17.77 -15.82
N VAL A 590 -8.51 -18.36 -15.34
CA VAL A 590 -9.10 -18.00 -14.04
C VAL A 590 -8.13 -18.33 -12.91
N ASN A 591 -7.71 -17.32 -12.15
CA ASN A 591 -6.97 -17.54 -10.91
C ASN A 591 -7.92 -18.17 -9.87
N HIS A 592 -7.79 -19.49 -9.65
CA HIS A 592 -8.66 -20.24 -8.73
C HIS A 592 -8.70 -19.66 -7.30
N THR A 593 -7.58 -19.12 -6.80
CA THR A 593 -7.51 -18.48 -5.48
C THR A 593 -8.39 -17.22 -5.42
N ARG A 594 -8.37 -16.39 -6.48
CA ARG A 594 -9.30 -15.26 -6.62
C ARG A 594 -10.74 -15.72 -6.74
N LEU A 595 -11.02 -16.72 -7.57
CA LEU A 595 -12.38 -17.26 -7.74
C LEU A 595 -12.95 -17.72 -6.39
N LEU A 596 -12.21 -18.53 -5.63
CA LEU A 596 -12.62 -19.00 -4.31
C LEU A 596 -12.78 -17.84 -3.32
N ALA A 597 -11.91 -16.82 -3.36
CA ALA A 597 -12.07 -15.62 -2.53
C ALA A 597 -13.35 -14.84 -2.89
N THR A 598 -13.59 -14.55 -4.17
CA THR A 598 -14.80 -13.84 -4.62
C THR A 598 -16.07 -14.63 -4.31
N LEU A 599 -16.08 -15.96 -4.47
CA LEU A 599 -17.24 -16.78 -4.10
C LEU A 599 -17.49 -16.72 -2.58
N ARG A 600 -16.45 -16.78 -1.73
CA ARG A 600 -16.57 -16.56 -0.28
C ARG A 600 -17.12 -15.17 0.06
N GLU A 601 -16.73 -14.13 -0.67
CA GLU A 601 -17.24 -12.76 -0.51
C GLU A 601 -18.69 -12.60 -0.99
N MET A 602 -19.13 -13.41 -1.97
CA MET A 602 -20.51 -13.51 -2.45
C MET A 602 -21.37 -14.46 -1.57
N GLY A 603 -20.89 -14.86 -0.39
CA GLY A 603 -21.64 -15.65 0.59
C GLY A 603 -21.65 -17.17 0.35
N TYR A 604 -20.84 -17.71 -0.56
CA TYR A 604 -20.89 -19.15 -0.89
C TYR A 604 -20.55 -20.02 0.33
N PRO A 605 -21.33 -21.10 0.60
CA PRO A 605 -21.22 -21.83 1.84
C PRO A 605 -19.87 -22.54 1.91
N ARG A 606 -19.24 -22.48 3.08
CA ARG A 606 -17.83 -22.84 3.26
C ARG A 606 -17.43 -24.18 2.63
N TRP A 607 -18.28 -25.22 2.74
CA TRP A 607 -18.03 -26.57 2.21
C TRP A 607 -17.80 -26.61 0.69
N LEU A 608 -18.37 -25.66 -0.06
CA LEU A 608 -18.26 -25.55 -1.52
C LEU A 608 -16.99 -24.79 -1.95
N VAL A 609 -16.40 -24.02 -1.03
CA VAL A 609 -15.31 -23.07 -1.28
C VAL A 609 -14.17 -23.23 -0.25
N LEU A 610 -13.88 -24.46 0.18
CA LEU A 610 -12.77 -24.80 1.08
C LEU A 610 -11.40 -24.58 0.40
#